data_AF-A0A091BDJ4-F1
#
_entry.id   AF-A0A091BDJ4-F1
#
_cell.length_a   1.000
_cell.length_b   1.000
_cell.length_c   1.000
_cell.angle_alpha   90.00
_cell.angle_beta   90.00
_cell.angle_gamma   90.00
#
_symmetry.space_group_name_H-M   'P 1'
#
loop_
_entity.id
_entity.type
_entity.pdbx_description
1 polymer ?
#
loop_
_entity_poly.entity_id
_entity_poly.type
_entity_poly.pdbx_seq_one_letter_code
_entity_poly.pdbx_strand_id
1 'polypeptide(L)'
;MAIVAALLAGCGKDSAPVARTAQDTDFQNKLIERLIDAKPGDVIEIPAGTYRFDRSLSLRVSGVTIRGAGMDKTILSFKGQVSGAEGLLVNASDFTLEHLAIEDSKGDGLKINEGENITIRGVRVEWTGGPSTSNGAYGIYPVKTKNVLIEDSVAIGASDAGIYVGQSQNIVLRRSRAERNVAGIEIENSVNADVYENVATGNTGGILVFNMPNLSQAGHSTRVFNNKVTANNLGNFAAKGAAVASVPAGSGVVVNSNDRVEIFDNDIADNDTANVIISSYFSTNYMNSRGVEAGFDPYPEDIYVYGNRFKGGGASPDGLDLKALRMAMYGLNGHLPDILWDGYVNKDRQVDGKPAGPGLCIANGQAGMLNADGPNKYKNPVDVSGQFHCDLPKLPPVVLAAKA
;
A
#
# COMPACT_ATOMS: atom_id res chain seq x y z
N MET A 1 0.82 -32.57 -59.26
CA MET A 1 -0.22 -32.14 -58.30
C MET A 1 0.47 -31.22 -57.30
N ALA A 2 0.30 -29.91 -57.47
CA ALA A 2 0.98 -28.87 -56.69
C ALA A 2 0.13 -28.53 -55.47
N ILE A 3 0.73 -28.46 -54.28
CA ILE A 3 0.12 -27.85 -53.09
C ILE A 3 1.08 -26.80 -52.58
N VAL A 4 0.64 -25.55 -52.72
CA VAL A 4 1.29 -24.33 -52.24
C VAL A 4 0.96 -24.18 -50.76
N ALA A 5 1.99 -24.04 -49.92
CA ALA A 5 1.84 -23.65 -48.53
C ALA A 5 1.78 -22.12 -48.43
N ALA A 6 0.64 -21.58 -47.99
CA ALA A 6 0.49 -20.16 -47.70
C ALA A 6 0.82 -19.90 -46.22
N LEU A 7 1.92 -19.19 -45.97
CA LEU A 7 2.24 -18.59 -44.67
C LEU A 7 1.44 -17.30 -44.53
N LEU A 8 0.47 -17.28 -43.60
CA LEU A 8 -0.17 -16.05 -43.13
C LEU A 8 0.61 -15.52 -41.93
N ALA A 9 1.46 -14.51 -42.18
CA ALA A 9 2.04 -13.68 -41.14
C ALA A 9 0.96 -12.73 -40.61
N GLY A 10 0.48 -12.97 -39.39
CA GLY A 10 -0.41 -12.05 -38.68
C GLY A 10 0.38 -10.87 -38.13
N CYS A 11 0.30 -9.73 -38.81
CA CYS A 11 0.76 -8.44 -38.27
C CYS A 11 -0.16 -8.04 -37.10
N GLY A 12 0.31 -8.23 -35.87
CA GLY A 12 -0.24 -7.52 -34.72
C GLY A 12 0.03 -6.03 -34.88
N LYS A 13 -1.01 -5.26 -35.19
CA LYS A 13 -0.93 -3.80 -35.12
C LYS A 13 -0.95 -3.41 -33.65
N ASP A 14 0.23 -3.14 -33.09
CA ASP A 14 0.33 -2.23 -31.96
C ASP A 14 -0.40 -0.94 -32.37
N SER A 15 -1.51 -0.66 -31.69
CA SER A 15 -2.31 0.51 -31.96
C SER A 15 -1.47 1.74 -31.57
N ALA A 16 -0.99 2.48 -32.56
CA ALA A 16 -0.29 3.73 -32.34
C ALA A 16 -1.11 4.64 -31.40
N PRO A 17 -0.47 5.43 -30.52
CA PRO A 17 -1.19 6.34 -29.64
C PRO A 17 -2.10 7.25 -30.47
N VAL A 18 -3.41 7.27 -30.15
CA VAL A 18 -4.36 8.19 -30.78
C VAL A 18 -3.92 9.62 -30.44
N ALA A 19 -3.66 10.42 -31.47
CA ALA A 19 -3.21 11.80 -31.31
C ALA A 19 -4.25 12.64 -30.55
N ARG A 20 -3.76 13.57 -29.69
CA ARG A 20 -4.62 14.49 -28.94
C ARG A 20 -5.44 15.36 -29.89
N THR A 21 -6.68 15.63 -29.50
CA THR A 21 -7.58 16.52 -30.25
C THR A 21 -7.44 17.97 -29.81
N ALA A 22 -7.94 18.91 -30.61
CA ALA A 22 -8.05 20.31 -30.20
C ALA A 22 -8.96 20.49 -28.96
N GLN A 23 -9.98 19.65 -28.83
CA GLN A 23 -10.88 19.64 -27.67
C GLN A 23 -10.18 19.20 -26.39
N ASP A 24 -9.29 18.20 -26.46
CA ASP A 24 -8.47 17.79 -25.31
C ASP A 24 -7.56 18.93 -24.83
N THR A 25 -6.95 19.64 -25.78
CA THR A 25 -6.07 20.78 -25.49
C THR A 25 -6.84 21.93 -24.84
N ASP A 26 -8.01 22.27 -25.39
CA ASP A 26 -8.87 23.33 -24.84
C ASP A 26 -9.37 22.99 -23.42
N PHE A 27 -9.81 21.75 -23.19
CA PHE A 27 -10.24 21.32 -21.86
C PHE A 27 -9.09 21.35 -20.85
N GLN A 28 -7.91 20.83 -21.21
CA GLN A 28 -6.73 20.87 -20.35
C GLN A 28 -6.40 22.32 -19.94
N ASN A 29 -6.36 23.24 -20.89
CA ASN A 29 -6.01 24.63 -20.61
C ASN A 29 -7.04 25.29 -19.67
N LYS A 30 -8.34 25.08 -19.92
CA LYS A 30 -9.42 25.58 -19.05
C LYS A 30 -9.35 25.01 -17.64
N LEU A 31 -9.06 23.72 -17.49
CA LEU A 31 -8.95 23.12 -16.16
C LEU A 31 -7.72 23.67 -15.41
N ILE A 32 -6.59 23.82 -16.09
CA ILE A 32 -5.38 24.41 -15.52
C ILE A 32 -5.66 25.84 -15.05
N GLU A 33 -6.30 26.67 -15.86
CA GLU A 33 -6.70 28.03 -15.49
C GLU A 33 -7.59 28.03 -14.23
N ARG A 34 -8.62 27.17 -14.18
CA ARG A 34 -9.48 27.03 -12.99
C ARG A 34 -8.73 26.58 -11.74
N LEU A 35 -7.71 25.73 -11.87
CA LEU A 35 -6.88 25.30 -10.74
C LEU A 35 -5.95 26.41 -10.24
N ILE A 36 -5.47 27.28 -11.14
CA ILE A 36 -4.64 28.44 -10.83
C ILE A 36 -5.47 29.53 -10.15
N ASP A 37 -6.67 29.80 -10.66
CA ASP A 37 -7.54 30.88 -10.20
C ASP A 37 -8.43 30.52 -9.01
N ALA A 38 -8.38 29.26 -8.57
CA ALA A 38 -9.17 28.73 -7.48
C ALA A 38 -8.98 29.54 -6.19
N LYS A 39 -10.06 29.63 -5.41
CA LYS A 39 -10.11 30.30 -4.10
C LYS A 39 -10.64 29.35 -3.04
N PRO A 40 -10.33 29.58 -1.75
CA PRO A 40 -10.92 28.82 -0.67
C PRO A 40 -12.45 28.83 -0.75
N GLY A 41 -13.07 27.66 -0.66
CA GLY A 41 -14.51 27.44 -0.83
C GLY A 41 -14.93 27.03 -2.25
N ASP A 42 -14.04 27.13 -3.24
CA ASP A 42 -14.39 26.78 -4.62
C ASP A 42 -14.60 25.29 -4.80
N VAL A 43 -15.60 24.97 -5.63
CA VAL A 43 -15.86 23.63 -6.14
C VAL A 43 -15.56 23.61 -7.63
N ILE A 44 -14.51 22.89 -8.01
CA ILE A 44 -14.13 22.65 -9.40
C ILE A 44 -14.84 21.38 -9.88
N GLU A 45 -16.03 21.56 -10.46
CA GLU A 45 -16.76 20.45 -11.10
C GLU A 45 -16.16 20.08 -12.46
N ILE A 46 -16.00 18.78 -12.67
CA ILE A 46 -15.56 18.15 -13.92
C ILE A 46 -16.70 17.23 -14.39
N PRO A 47 -17.32 17.51 -15.55
CA PRO A 47 -18.44 16.71 -16.01
C PRO A 47 -18.03 15.27 -16.38
N ALA A 48 -19.03 14.44 -16.68
CA ALA A 48 -18.77 13.11 -17.20
C ALA A 48 -18.08 13.20 -18.58
N GLY A 49 -17.04 12.39 -18.77
CA GLY A 49 -16.21 12.37 -19.97
C GLY A 49 -14.83 11.79 -19.68
N THR A 50 -14.08 11.52 -20.75
CA THR A 50 -12.67 11.15 -20.70
C THR A 50 -11.86 12.31 -21.25
N TYR A 51 -10.97 12.86 -20.42
CA TYR A 51 -10.19 14.06 -20.73
C TYR A 51 -8.71 13.69 -20.79
N ARG A 52 -8.04 14.04 -21.89
CA ARG A 52 -6.63 13.70 -22.10
C ARG A 52 -5.70 14.83 -21.70
N PHE A 53 -4.72 14.49 -20.86
CA PHE A 53 -3.70 15.40 -20.36
C PHE A 53 -2.30 14.98 -20.84
N ASP A 54 -1.49 15.96 -21.27
CA ASP A 54 -0.08 15.73 -21.60
C ASP A 54 0.89 16.21 -20.51
N ARG A 55 0.35 16.78 -19.43
CA ARG A 55 1.11 17.35 -18.32
C ARG A 55 0.37 17.19 -17.00
N SER A 56 1.13 17.21 -15.91
CA SER A 56 0.57 17.18 -14.56
C SER A 56 -0.40 18.33 -14.30
N LEU A 57 -1.45 18.05 -13.55
CA LEU A 57 -2.30 19.05 -12.92
C LEU A 57 -1.74 19.41 -11.54
N SER A 58 -1.92 20.66 -11.11
CA SER A 58 -1.44 21.13 -9.82
C SER A 58 -2.42 22.04 -9.10
N LEU A 59 -2.60 21.83 -7.80
CA LEU A 59 -3.39 22.71 -6.94
C LEU A 59 -2.57 23.13 -5.71
N ARG A 60 -2.54 24.44 -5.42
CA ARG A 60 -1.82 25.01 -4.26
C ARG A 60 -2.72 25.78 -3.28
N VAL A 61 -4.01 25.87 -3.59
CA VAL A 61 -4.97 26.68 -2.82
C VAL A 61 -5.74 25.76 -1.89
N SER A 62 -5.73 26.10 -0.59
CA SER A 62 -6.49 25.40 0.44
C SER A 62 -7.99 25.64 0.34
N GLY A 63 -8.78 24.72 0.89
CA GLY A 63 -10.25 24.85 0.95
C GLY A 63 -10.96 24.59 -0.37
N VAL A 64 -10.31 23.91 -1.33
CA VAL A 64 -10.86 23.62 -2.65
C VAL A 64 -11.38 22.19 -2.72
N THR A 65 -12.52 22.01 -3.38
CA THR A 65 -13.03 20.68 -3.78
C THR A 65 -12.90 20.49 -5.28
N ILE A 66 -12.35 19.36 -5.73
CA ILE A 66 -12.42 18.91 -7.12
C ILE A 66 -13.39 17.73 -7.17
N ARG A 67 -14.43 17.84 -7.99
CA ARG A 67 -15.54 16.88 -8.05
C ARG A 67 -15.81 16.41 -9.47
N GLY A 68 -15.83 15.09 -9.68
CA GLY A 68 -16.35 14.49 -10.91
C GLY A 68 -17.78 13.96 -10.78
N ALA A 69 -18.27 13.31 -11.84
CA ALA A 69 -19.60 12.69 -11.89
C ALA A 69 -19.64 11.23 -11.37
N GLY A 70 -18.50 10.67 -11.00
CA GLY A 70 -18.28 9.28 -10.57
C GLY A 70 -16.96 8.73 -11.14
N MET A 71 -16.30 7.81 -10.42
CA MET A 71 -15.01 7.24 -10.84
C MET A 71 -15.05 6.52 -12.21
N ASP A 72 -16.23 6.04 -12.62
CA ASP A 72 -16.43 5.39 -13.93
C ASP A 72 -16.99 6.35 -14.99
N LYS A 73 -17.21 7.62 -14.64
CA LYS A 73 -17.87 8.62 -15.50
C LYS A 73 -16.97 9.79 -15.84
N THR A 74 -16.15 10.24 -14.90
CA THR A 74 -15.19 11.33 -15.11
C THR A 74 -13.78 10.75 -15.03
N ILE A 75 -13.08 10.73 -16.16
CA ILE A 75 -11.76 10.10 -16.30
C ILE A 75 -10.74 11.15 -16.75
N LEU A 76 -9.70 11.35 -15.95
CA LEU A 76 -8.53 12.16 -16.28
C LEU A 76 -7.42 11.22 -16.75
N SER A 77 -7.23 11.11 -18.07
CA SER A 77 -6.24 10.21 -18.66
C SER A 77 -4.95 10.96 -18.98
N PHE A 78 -3.85 10.48 -18.43
CA PHE A 78 -2.48 10.96 -18.63
C PHE A 78 -1.70 10.08 -19.61
N LYS A 79 -2.39 9.22 -20.35
CA LYS A 79 -1.78 8.37 -21.37
C LYS A 79 -1.04 9.23 -22.41
N GLY A 80 0.28 9.09 -22.43
CA GLY A 80 1.16 9.90 -23.28
C GLY A 80 1.62 11.22 -22.64
N GLN A 81 1.56 11.35 -21.32
CA GLN A 81 2.10 12.47 -20.55
C GLN A 81 3.56 12.76 -20.93
N VAL A 82 3.83 13.99 -21.36
CA VAL A 82 5.15 14.45 -21.79
C VAL A 82 5.83 15.35 -20.75
N SER A 83 5.07 15.92 -19.81
CA SER A 83 5.58 16.85 -18.79
C SER A 83 5.06 16.53 -17.38
N GLY A 84 5.94 16.68 -16.39
CA GLY A 84 5.68 16.25 -15.02
C GLY A 84 5.64 14.72 -14.87
N ALA A 85 5.39 14.26 -13.65
CA ALA A 85 5.27 12.84 -13.34
C ALA A 85 3.86 12.53 -12.79
N GLU A 86 3.33 13.43 -11.98
CA GLU A 86 2.06 13.22 -11.30
C GLU A 86 0.86 13.39 -12.24
N GLY A 87 -0.23 12.67 -12.00
CA GLY A 87 -1.54 13.02 -12.58
C GLY A 87 -2.06 14.31 -11.96
N LEU A 88 -2.22 14.32 -10.64
CA LEU A 88 -2.59 15.50 -9.85
C LEU A 88 -1.64 15.66 -8.65
N LEU A 89 -0.97 16.81 -8.59
CA LEU A 89 -0.15 17.24 -7.45
C LEU A 89 -0.90 18.30 -6.63
N VAL A 90 -1.07 18.05 -5.33
CA VAL A 90 -1.71 18.96 -4.39
C VAL A 90 -0.74 19.33 -3.28
N ASN A 91 -0.65 20.62 -2.99
CA ASN A 91 0.06 21.18 -1.83
C ASN A 91 -0.88 22.16 -1.13
N ALA A 92 -1.83 21.63 -0.35
CA ALA A 92 -2.94 22.41 0.19
C ALA A 92 -3.60 21.71 1.39
N SER A 93 -4.27 22.49 2.25
CA SER A 93 -5.13 22.01 3.32
C SER A 93 -6.60 22.10 2.96
N ASP A 94 -7.47 21.47 3.75
CA ASP A 94 -8.93 21.50 3.61
C ASP A 94 -9.40 21.06 2.22
N PHE A 95 -8.62 20.17 1.61
CA PHE A 95 -8.80 19.72 0.24
C PHE A 95 -9.74 18.52 0.16
N THR A 96 -10.56 18.48 -0.88
CA THR A 96 -11.39 17.31 -1.20
C THR A 96 -11.28 16.94 -2.66
N LEU A 97 -10.93 15.69 -2.94
CA LEU A 97 -11.06 15.09 -4.27
C LEU A 97 -12.15 14.03 -4.22
N GLU A 98 -13.13 14.13 -5.09
CA GLU A 98 -14.20 13.14 -5.13
C GLU A 98 -14.75 12.81 -6.51
N HIS A 99 -15.18 11.55 -6.65
CA HIS A 99 -16.01 11.06 -7.75
C HIS A 99 -15.36 11.17 -9.15
N LEU A 100 -14.09 10.81 -9.29
CA LEU A 100 -13.40 10.76 -10.59
C LEU A 100 -12.31 9.70 -10.64
N ALA A 101 -11.78 9.43 -11.83
CA ALA A 101 -10.62 8.59 -12.04
C ALA A 101 -9.41 9.37 -12.57
N ILE A 102 -8.23 8.91 -12.19
CA ILE A 102 -6.93 9.30 -12.75
C ILE A 102 -6.32 8.05 -13.38
N GLU A 103 -5.96 8.12 -14.65
CA GLU A 103 -5.44 6.98 -15.39
C GLU A 103 -4.09 7.27 -16.05
N ASP A 104 -3.20 6.27 -16.06
CA ASP A 104 -1.99 6.22 -16.88
C ASP A 104 -1.03 7.41 -16.70
N SER A 105 -0.90 7.96 -15.48
CA SER A 105 0.14 8.94 -15.17
C SER A 105 1.54 8.31 -15.30
N LYS A 106 2.52 9.12 -15.70
CA LYS A 106 3.91 8.66 -15.88
C LYS A 106 4.56 8.26 -14.56
N GLY A 107 4.24 8.99 -13.50
CA GLY A 107 4.60 8.73 -12.11
C GLY A 107 3.32 8.64 -11.27
N ASP A 108 3.35 9.17 -10.05
CA ASP A 108 2.25 9.05 -9.08
C ASP A 108 0.88 9.50 -9.63
N GLY A 109 -0.20 8.82 -9.28
CA GLY A 109 -1.53 9.19 -9.77
C GLY A 109 -2.05 10.48 -9.11
N LEU A 110 -2.32 10.39 -7.81
CA LEU A 110 -2.69 11.50 -6.95
C LEU A 110 -1.64 11.65 -5.85
N LYS A 111 -0.95 12.80 -5.83
CA LYS A 111 0.00 13.14 -4.78
C LYS A 111 -0.46 14.35 -4.00
N ILE A 112 -0.57 14.20 -2.69
CA ILE A 112 -0.90 15.28 -1.77
C ILE A 112 0.28 15.42 -0.83
N ASN A 113 1.12 16.41 -1.08
CA ASN A 113 2.33 16.65 -0.29
C ASN A 113 2.10 17.83 0.64
N GLU A 114 2.15 17.53 1.93
CA GLU A 114 1.87 18.47 3.03
C GLU A 114 0.41 18.98 3.01
N GLY A 115 -0.13 19.19 4.21
CA GLY A 115 -1.49 19.71 4.37
C GLY A 115 -2.25 19.05 5.52
N GLU A 116 -3.39 19.63 5.86
CA GLU A 116 -4.28 19.14 6.90
C GLU A 116 -5.72 19.06 6.37
N ASN A 117 -6.53 18.15 6.92
CA ASN A 117 -7.94 17.95 6.59
C ASN A 117 -8.14 17.55 5.13
N ILE A 118 -7.61 16.39 4.78
CA ILE A 118 -7.63 15.84 3.42
C ILE A 118 -8.77 14.82 3.30
N THR A 119 -9.61 14.95 2.28
CA THR A 119 -10.66 13.97 1.96
C THR A 119 -10.51 13.47 0.53
N ILE A 120 -10.43 12.15 0.37
CA ILE A 120 -10.43 11.46 -0.91
C ILE A 120 -11.61 10.47 -0.89
N ARG A 121 -12.60 10.68 -1.75
CA ARG A 121 -13.85 9.91 -1.73
C ARG A 121 -14.28 9.46 -3.11
N GLY A 122 -14.49 8.16 -3.32
CA GLY A 122 -15.00 7.71 -4.61
C GLY A 122 -14.02 8.00 -5.75
N VAL A 123 -12.71 7.88 -5.50
CA VAL A 123 -11.65 8.15 -6.48
C VAL A 123 -11.04 6.83 -6.94
N ARG A 124 -10.82 6.68 -8.25
CA ARG A 124 -10.05 5.57 -8.82
C ARG A 124 -8.71 6.07 -9.36
N VAL A 125 -7.63 5.37 -9.06
CA VAL A 125 -6.34 5.54 -9.73
C VAL A 125 -5.94 4.23 -10.38
N GLU A 126 -5.62 4.24 -11.67
CA GLU A 126 -5.33 3.01 -12.40
C GLU A 126 -4.26 3.19 -13.50
N TRP A 127 -3.34 2.24 -13.58
CA TRP A 127 -2.54 2.00 -14.78
C TRP A 127 -3.23 0.94 -15.63
N THR A 128 -3.87 1.39 -16.70
CA THR A 128 -4.79 0.57 -17.51
C THR A 128 -4.07 -0.50 -18.33
N GLY A 129 -2.75 -0.38 -18.48
CA GLY A 129 -1.88 -1.41 -19.06
C GLY A 129 -1.65 -2.64 -18.18
N GLY A 130 -2.12 -2.62 -16.93
CA GLY A 130 -1.86 -3.66 -15.93
C GLY A 130 -0.50 -3.51 -15.24
N PRO A 131 -0.12 -4.46 -14.38
CA PRO A 131 1.12 -4.42 -13.61
C PRO A 131 2.36 -4.27 -14.50
N SER A 132 3.17 -3.25 -14.22
CA SER A 132 4.44 -3.01 -14.91
C SER A 132 5.38 -2.22 -14.02
N THR A 133 6.68 -2.53 -14.07
CA THR A 133 7.75 -1.76 -13.41
C THR A 133 7.84 -0.32 -13.92
N SER A 134 7.26 -0.02 -15.09
CA SER A 134 7.21 1.33 -15.68
C SER A 134 6.02 2.17 -15.21
N ASN A 135 5.09 1.60 -14.44
CA ASN A 135 3.96 2.34 -13.90
C ASN A 135 4.46 3.31 -12.83
N GLY A 136 3.64 4.32 -12.51
CA GLY A 136 3.90 5.18 -11.38
C GLY A 136 3.97 4.41 -10.07
N ALA A 137 4.80 4.90 -9.16
CA ALA A 137 5.05 4.25 -7.88
C ALA A 137 3.77 4.21 -7.05
N TYR A 138 3.14 5.36 -6.84
CA TYR A 138 2.02 5.47 -5.89
C TYR A 138 0.71 5.87 -6.56
N GLY A 139 -0.37 5.16 -6.27
CA GLY A 139 -1.70 5.47 -6.78
C GLY A 139 -2.32 6.69 -6.07
N ILE A 140 -2.82 6.48 -4.86
CA ILE A 140 -3.30 7.53 -3.95
C ILE A 140 -2.22 7.78 -2.90
N TYR A 141 -1.65 8.99 -2.87
CA TYR A 141 -0.41 9.29 -2.14
C TYR A 141 -0.48 10.59 -1.33
N PRO A 142 -1.22 10.63 -0.20
CA PRO A 142 -0.99 11.63 0.84
C PRO A 142 0.30 11.37 1.61
N VAL A 143 1.09 12.42 1.79
CA VAL A 143 2.36 12.37 2.52
C VAL A 143 2.62 13.64 3.30
N LYS A 144 3.12 13.50 4.54
CA LYS A 144 3.29 14.61 5.48
C LYS A 144 1.98 15.36 5.75
N THR A 145 0.89 14.61 5.85
CA THR A 145 -0.46 15.15 6.02
C THR A 145 -1.03 14.87 7.40
N LYS A 146 -2.05 15.65 7.79
CA LYS A 146 -2.81 15.45 9.04
C LYS A 146 -4.30 15.36 8.77
N ASN A 147 -5.01 14.53 9.53
CA ASN A 147 -6.46 14.32 9.42
C ASN A 147 -6.86 13.91 8.00
N VAL A 148 -6.57 12.65 7.67
CA VAL A 148 -6.77 12.11 6.32
C VAL A 148 -7.94 11.14 6.33
N LEU A 149 -8.94 11.41 5.49
CA LEU A 149 -10.01 10.47 5.16
C LEU A 149 -9.83 9.99 3.72
N ILE A 150 -9.62 8.69 3.56
CA ILE A 150 -9.73 8.01 2.26
C ILE A 150 -10.87 7.02 2.37
N GLU A 151 -11.90 7.17 1.55
CA GLU A 151 -13.03 6.26 1.55
C GLU A 151 -13.57 5.95 0.16
N ASP A 152 -14.15 4.75 0.02
CA ASP A 152 -14.86 4.33 -1.19
C ASP A 152 -14.00 4.46 -2.46
N SER A 153 -12.68 4.26 -2.34
CA SER A 153 -11.69 4.56 -3.39
C SER A 153 -11.01 3.29 -3.91
N VAL A 154 -10.40 3.38 -5.09
CA VAL A 154 -9.83 2.23 -5.81
C VAL A 154 -8.43 2.55 -6.32
N ALA A 155 -7.47 1.64 -6.14
CA ALA A 155 -6.12 1.78 -6.69
C ALA A 155 -5.64 0.48 -7.36
N ILE A 156 -5.19 0.61 -8.62
CA ILE A 156 -4.91 -0.54 -9.48
C ILE A 156 -3.60 -0.37 -10.25
N GLY A 157 -2.70 -1.34 -10.13
CA GLY A 157 -1.53 -1.45 -11.01
C GLY A 157 -0.33 -0.57 -10.64
N ALA A 158 -0.28 0.00 -9.44
CA ALA A 158 0.86 0.80 -8.98
C ALA A 158 2.13 -0.05 -8.85
N SER A 159 3.27 0.48 -9.29
CA SER A 159 4.56 -0.23 -9.22
C SER A 159 5.18 -0.25 -7.82
N ASP A 160 4.62 0.54 -6.91
CA ASP A 160 4.90 0.49 -5.48
C ASP A 160 3.58 0.21 -4.74
N ALA A 161 3.00 1.22 -4.09
CA ALA A 161 1.75 1.06 -3.35
C ALA A 161 0.52 1.64 -4.08
N GLY A 162 -0.57 0.88 -4.11
CA GLY A 162 -1.85 1.33 -4.64
C GLY A 162 -2.40 2.53 -3.86
N ILE A 163 -2.57 2.35 -2.55
CA ILE A 163 -2.90 3.42 -1.62
C ILE A 163 -1.76 3.52 -0.61
N TYR A 164 -1.04 4.64 -0.64
CA TYR A 164 0.08 4.90 0.24
C TYR A 164 -0.24 6.10 1.13
N VAL A 165 -0.04 5.97 2.45
CA VAL A 165 -0.12 7.08 3.39
C VAL A 165 1.17 7.14 4.19
N GLY A 166 1.99 8.16 3.93
CA GLY A 166 3.34 8.27 4.50
C GLY A 166 3.52 9.45 5.43
N GLN A 167 4.29 9.30 6.50
CA GLN A 167 4.72 10.40 7.37
C GLN A 167 3.53 11.27 7.86
N SER A 168 2.36 10.66 8.06
CA SER A 168 1.10 11.36 8.27
C SER A 168 0.51 11.04 9.65
N GLN A 169 -0.53 11.77 10.05
CA GLN A 169 -1.13 11.62 11.38
C GLN A 169 -2.65 11.66 11.31
N ASN A 170 -3.31 10.82 12.11
CA ASN A 170 -4.77 10.65 12.18
C ASN A 170 -5.36 10.29 10.81
N ILE A 171 -5.30 9.01 10.49
CA ILE A 171 -5.68 8.48 9.17
C ILE A 171 -6.88 7.55 9.33
N VAL A 172 -7.88 7.73 8.49
CA VAL A 172 -8.98 6.78 8.31
C VAL A 172 -8.99 6.37 6.84
N LEU A 173 -8.68 5.10 6.57
CA LEU A 173 -8.73 4.48 5.26
C LEU A 173 -9.75 3.35 5.27
N ARG A 174 -10.88 3.54 4.58
CA ARG A 174 -11.99 2.58 4.64
C ARG A 174 -12.72 2.31 3.34
N ARG A 175 -13.41 1.17 3.26
CA ARG A 175 -14.27 0.79 2.12
C ARG A 175 -13.60 0.95 0.76
N SER A 176 -12.28 0.78 0.72
CA SER A 176 -11.47 0.99 -0.48
C SER A 176 -10.95 -0.34 -1.02
N ARG A 177 -10.60 -0.36 -2.31
CA ARG A 177 -10.11 -1.55 -3.00
C ARG A 177 -8.73 -1.30 -3.59
N ALA A 178 -7.75 -2.10 -3.17
CA ALA A 178 -6.41 -2.10 -3.75
C ALA A 178 -6.14 -3.45 -4.41
N GLU A 179 -5.85 -3.43 -5.71
CA GLU A 179 -5.57 -4.66 -6.45
C GLU A 179 -4.46 -4.54 -7.49
N ARG A 180 -3.76 -5.65 -7.72
CA ARG A 180 -2.71 -5.75 -8.75
C ARG A 180 -1.59 -4.71 -8.60
N ASN A 181 -1.35 -4.24 -7.38
CA ASN A 181 -0.22 -3.39 -7.02
C ASN A 181 0.92 -4.26 -6.44
N VAL A 182 2.10 -3.68 -6.19
CA VAL A 182 3.09 -4.38 -5.34
C VAL A 182 2.57 -4.40 -3.91
N ALA A 183 2.44 -3.24 -3.27
CA ALA A 183 1.71 -3.12 -2.01
C ALA A 183 0.27 -2.68 -2.31
N GLY A 184 -0.73 -3.39 -1.79
CA GLY A 184 -2.12 -2.95 -1.94
C GLY A 184 -2.34 -1.63 -1.21
N ILE A 185 -2.18 -1.68 0.11
CA ILE A 185 -2.26 -0.53 1.01
C ILE A 185 -0.95 -0.46 1.79
N GLU A 186 -0.39 0.73 1.95
CA GLU A 186 0.80 0.97 2.77
C GLU A 186 0.59 2.17 3.70
N ILE A 187 0.81 1.93 4.99
CA ILE A 187 0.91 2.96 6.03
C ILE A 187 2.37 3.04 6.45
N GLU A 188 3.09 4.05 5.96
CA GLU A 188 4.53 4.21 6.19
C GLU A 188 4.78 5.36 7.18
N ASN A 189 5.57 5.11 8.22
CA ASN A 189 6.05 6.13 9.16
C ASN A 189 4.92 7.05 9.67
N SER A 190 3.71 6.51 9.87
CA SER A 190 2.52 7.30 10.19
C SER A 190 1.99 6.99 11.59
N VAL A 191 1.35 7.97 12.21
CA VAL A 191 0.87 7.90 13.59
C VAL A 191 -0.66 7.89 13.63
N ASN A 192 -1.24 6.94 14.34
CA ASN A 192 -2.69 6.78 14.50
C ASN A 192 -3.41 6.55 13.16
N ALA A 193 -3.53 5.30 12.74
CA ALA A 193 -4.19 4.93 11.49
C ALA A 193 -5.25 3.84 11.71
N ASP A 194 -6.46 4.08 11.20
CA ASP A 194 -7.53 3.09 11.09
C ASP A 194 -7.66 2.65 9.64
N VAL A 195 -7.33 1.38 9.38
CA VAL A 195 -7.41 0.75 8.06
C VAL A 195 -8.46 -0.35 8.13
N TYR A 196 -9.67 -0.08 7.64
CA TYR A 196 -10.78 -1.03 7.82
C TYR A 196 -11.81 -1.12 6.69
N GLU A 197 -12.53 -2.25 6.62
CA GLU A 197 -13.53 -2.50 5.57
C GLU A 197 -12.95 -2.43 4.14
N ASN A 198 -11.63 -2.57 3.99
CA ASN A 198 -10.98 -2.54 2.69
C ASN A 198 -10.89 -3.94 2.07
N VAL A 199 -10.70 -3.97 0.76
CA VAL A 199 -10.38 -5.17 -0.02
C VAL A 199 -8.98 -5.03 -0.60
N ALA A 200 -8.03 -5.83 -0.11
CA ALA A 200 -6.68 -5.94 -0.65
C ALA A 200 -6.51 -7.31 -1.30
N THR A 201 -6.50 -7.37 -2.63
CA THR A 201 -6.52 -8.65 -3.37
C THR A 201 -5.63 -8.64 -4.61
N GLY A 202 -4.96 -9.76 -4.88
CA GLY A 202 -4.15 -9.91 -6.10
C GLY A 202 -2.97 -8.94 -6.19
N ASN A 203 -2.51 -8.38 -5.07
CA ASN A 203 -1.28 -7.60 -4.98
C ASN A 203 -0.07 -8.54 -4.75
N THR A 204 1.15 -8.02 -4.62
CA THR A 204 2.29 -8.78 -4.08
C THR A 204 2.19 -8.92 -2.57
N GLY A 205 1.88 -7.81 -1.88
CA GLY A 205 1.54 -7.74 -0.47
C GLY A 205 0.20 -7.02 -0.29
N GLY A 206 -0.65 -7.52 0.62
CA GLY A 206 -1.99 -6.96 0.84
C GLY A 206 -1.98 -5.60 1.54
N ILE A 207 -1.66 -5.58 2.83
CA ILE A 207 -1.61 -4.36 3.66
C ILE A 207 -0.26 -4.31 4.39
N LEU A 208 0.48 -3.22 4.23
CA LEU A 208 1.80 -3.01 4.80
C LEU A 208 1.75 -1.89 5.85
N VAL A 209 2.37 -2.11 7.00
CA VAL A 209 2.50 -1.14 8.10
C VAL A 209 3.98 -1.01 8.45
N PHE A 210 4.64 -0.02 7.87
CA PHE A 210 6.09 0.04 7.79
C PHE A 210 6.64 1.26 8.53
N ASN A 211 7.82 1.09 9.12
CA ASN A 211 8.73 2.18 9.41
C ASN A 211 10.02 1.99 8.62
N MET A 212 10.48 3.09 8.06
CA MET A 212 11.69 3.21 7.26
C MET A 212 12.60 4.27 7.89
N PRO A 213 13.93 4.07 7.84
CA PRO A 213 14.87 5.05 8.36
C PRO A 213 15.02 6.24 7.41
N ASN A 214 15.51 7.35 7.95
CA ASN A 214 15.80 8.61 7.25
C ASN A 214 14.55 9.36 6.76
N LEU A 215 13.47 9.27 7.55
CA LEU A 215 12.19 9.95 7.31
C LEU A 215 11.86 10.89 8.47
N SER A 216 10.90 11.80 8.25
CA SER A 216 10.68 12.92 9.18
C SER A 216 10.03 12.54 10.51
N GLN A 217 9.48 11.34 10.63
CA GLN A 217 8.85 10.83 11.84
C GLN A 217 8.89 9.30 11.85
N ALA A 218 8.81 8.69 13.03
CA ALA A 218 8.48 7.27 13.18
C ALA A 218 6.95 7.10 13.18
N GLY A 219 6.47 5.96 12.71
CA GLY A 219 5.08 5.55 12.79
C GLY A 219 4.82 4.62 13.96
N HIS A 220 3.59 4.66 14.47
CA HIS A 220 3.08 3.74 15.47
C HIS A 220 1.54 3.85 15.57
N SER A 221 0.91 2.95 16.32
CA SER A 221 -0.53 2.98 16.63
C SER A 221 -1.42 2.77 15.39
N THR A 222 -1.18 1.72 14.62
CA THR A 222 -2.02 1.36 13.47
C THR A 222 -2.98 0.23 13.81
N ARG A 223 -4.25 0.38 13.44
CA ARG A 223 -5.30 -0.63 13.60
C ARG A 223 -5.76 -1.10 12.22
N VAL A 224 -5.51 -2.36 11.91
CA VAL A 224 -5.91 -3.03 10.67
C VAL A 224 -7.05 -3.99 10.99
N PHE A 225 -8.28 -3.66 10.61
CA PHE A 225 -9.44 -4.45 11.02
C PHE A 225 -10.60 -4.54 10.03
N ASN A 226 -11.42 -5.59 10.11
CA ASN A 226 -12.57 -5.78 9.21
C ASN A 226 -12.21 -5.72 7.71
N ASN A 227 -10.96 -6.00 7.34
CA ASN A 227 -10.54 -6.04 5.93
C ASN A 227 -10.67 -7.45 5.36
N LYS A 228 -10.80 -7.51 4.04
CA LYS A 228 -10.63 -8.74 3.25
C LYS A 228 -9.28 -8.70 2.54
N VAL A 229 -8.36 -9.55 2.96
CA VAL A 229 -6.98 -9.60 2.46
C VAL A 229 -6.70 -10.97 1.84
N THR A 230 -6.90 -11.09 0.53
CA THR A 230 -6.99 -12.40 -0.13
C THR A 230 -6.14 -12.54 -1.38
N ALA A 231 -5.47 -13.68 -1.52
CA ALA A 231 -4.75 -14.06 -2.74
C ALA A 231 -3.80 -12.97 -3.25
N ASN A 232 -3.04 -12.34 -2.36
CA ASN A 232 -2.02 -11.36 -2.73
C ASN A 232 -0.76 -12.07 -3.22
N ASN A 233 -0.87 -12.78 -4.36
CA ASN A 233 0.17 -13.68 -4.90
C ASN A 233 0.78 -13.14 -6.20
N LEU A 234 0.53 -11.89 -6.58
CA LEU A 234 1.11 -11.29 -7.78
C LEU A 234 2.62 -11.15 -7.61
N GLY A 235 3.40 -11.59 -8.59
CA GLY A 235 4.86 -11.46 -8.57
C GLY A 235 5.29 -10.01 -8.39
N ASN A 236 6.30 -9.77 -7.55
CA ASN A 236 6.79 -8.44 -7.24
C ASN A 236 7.38 -7.77 -8.49
N PHE A 237 6.85 -6.59 -8.84
CA PHE A 237 7.26 -5.80 -9.99
C PHE A 237 7.72 -4.38 -9.60
N ALA A 238 8.16 -4.21 -8.36
CA ALA A 238 8.71 -2.95 -7.91
C ALA A 238 10.03 -2.62 -8.61
N ALA A 239 10.35 -1.33 -8.66
CA ALA A 239 11.67 -0.90 -9.09
C ALA A 239 12.75 -1.50 -8.16
N LYS A 240 13.84 -2.00 -8.75
CA LYS A 240 14.95 -2.57 -7.96
C LYS A 240 15.48 -1.54 -6.97
N GLY A 241 15.60 -1.96 -5.70
CA GLY A 241 16.09 -1.11 -4.61
C GLY A 241 15.00 -0.33 -3.86
N ALA A 242 13.76 -0.30 -4.37
CA ALA A 242 12.62 0.19 -3.59
C ALA A 242 12.38 -0.71 -2.35
N ALA A 243 11.82 -0.15 -1.28
CA ALA A 243 11.57 -0.88 -0.04
C ALA A 243 10.66 -2.10 -0.26
N VAL A 244 9.53 -1.87 -0.94
CA VAL A 244 8.55 -2.90 -1.28
C VAL A 244 9.08 -3.97 -2.22
N ALA A 245 10.22 -3.77 -2.89
CA ALA A 245 10.87 -4.80 -3.72
C ALA A 245 11.36 -6.00 -2.88
N SER A 246 11.48 -5.83 -1.56
CA SER A 246 11.83 -6.90 -0.62
C SER A 246 10.62 -7.70 -0.13
N VAL A 247 9.40 -7.26 -0.41
CA VAL A 247 8.18 -7.93 0.05
C VAL A 247 7.97 -9.21 -0.78
N PRO A 248 7.93 -10.39 -0.13
CA PRO A 248 7.66 -11.64 -0.82
C PRO A 248 6.25 -11.62 -1.42
N ALA A 249 6.09 -12.11 -2.66
CA ALA A 249 4.76 -12.37 -3.18
C ALA A 249 4.03 -13.38 -2.28
N GLY A 250 2.72 -13.23 -2.12
CA GLY A 250 1.94 -14.07 -1.21
C GLY A 250 1.91 -13.56 0.23
N SER A 251 2.12 -12.26 0.44
CA SER A 251 2.08 -11.65 1.77
C SER A 251 0.69 -11.05 2.04
N GLY A 252 0.02 -11.46 3.13
CA GLY A 252 -1.25 -10.89 3.56
C GLY A 252 -1.10 -9.51 4.17
N VAL A 253 -0.92 -9.46 5.50
CA VAL A 253 -0.56 -8.23 6.24
C VAL A 253 0.92 -8.30 6.62
N VAL A 254 1.67 -7.22 6.40
CA VAL A 254 3.10 -7.16 6.74
C VAL A 254 3.35 -5.99 7.68
N VAL A 255 3.96 -6.27 8.83
CA VAL A 255 4.49 -5.26 9.74
C VAL A 255 6.00 -5.24 9.60
N ASN A 256 6.58 -4.06 9.36
CA ASN A 256 8.02 -3.88 9.34
C ASN A 256 8.45 -2.74 10.27
N SER A 257 9.25 -3.08 11.30
CA SER A 257 9.87 -2.11 12.22
C SER A 257 8.89 -1.10 12.86
N ASN A 258 7.61 -1.46 12.94
CA ASN A 258 6.54 -0.56 13.38
C ASN A 258 5.97 -1.02 14.71
N ASP A 259 5.57 -0.06 15.53
CA ASP A 259 5.13 -0.31 16.90
C ASP A 259 3.64 -0.12 17.09
N ARG A 260 3.09 -0.85 18.06
CA ARG A 260 1.68 -0.74 18.47
C ARG A 260 0.78 -0.94 17.26
N VAL A 261 0.80 -2.15 16.72
CA VAL A 261 -0.04 -2.52 15.56
C VAL A 261 -1.05 -3.56 16.01
N GLU A 262 -2.33 -3.25 15.86
CA GLU A 262 -3.41 -4.21 16.04
C GLU A 262 -3.88 -4.74 14.69
N ILE A 263 -3.90 -6.07 14.54
CA ILE A 263 -4.44 -6.76 13.37
C ILE A 263 -5.59 -7.61 13.88
N PHE A 264 -6.83 -7.18 13.65
CA PHE A 264 -7.97 -7.86 14.23
C PHE A 264 -9.21 -7.90 13.38
N ASP A 265 -10.02 -8.93 13.59
CA ASP A 265 -11.28 -9.12 12.88
C ASP A 265 -11.15 -8.98 11.35
N ASN A 266 -10.04 -9.42 10.75
CA ASN A 266 -9.88 -9.48 9.29
C ASN A 266 -10.21 -10.88 8.74
N ASP A 267 -10.66 -10.93 7.49
CA ASP A 267 -10.72 -12.15 6.68
C ASP A 267 -9.45 -12.22 5.83
N ILE A 268 -8.48 -13.06 6.22
CA ILE A 268 -7.18 -13.18 5.53
C ILE A 268 -7.05 -14.59 4.98
N ALA A 269 -6.89 -14.71 3.67
CA ALA A 269 -6.90 -16.03 3.04
C ALA A 269 -6.01 -16.15 1.81
N ASP A 270 -5.52 -17.38 1.58
CA ASP A 270 -4.90 -17.81 0.34
C ASP A 270 -3.68 -16.96 -0.10
N ASN A 271 -2.96 -16.37 0.86
CA ASN A 271 -1.69 -15.66 0.61
C ASN A 271 -0.54 -16.68 0.65
N ASP A 272 0.15 -16.86 -0.49
CA ASP A 272 1.02 -18.03 -0.73
C ASP A 272 2.25 -18.12 0.19
N THR A 273 2.69 -17.00 0.76
CA THR A 273 3.81 -16.93 1.72
C THR A 273 3.34 -17.00 3.16
N ALA A 274 2.52 -16.05 3.61
CA ALA A 274 1.96 -16.02 4.97
C ALA A 274 0.78 -15.06 5.06
N ASN A 275 -0.14 -15.32 6.00
CA ASN A 275 -1.28 -14.44 6.24
C ASN A 275 -0.84 -13.18 6.99
N VAL A 276 0.09 -13.30 7.94
CA VAL A 276 0.74 -12.17 8.62
C VAL A 276 2.26 -12.36 8.61
N ILE A 277 3.00 -11.33 8.26
CA ILE A 277 4.46 -11.28 8.38
C ILE A 277 4.83 -10.18 9.38
N ILE A 278 5.63 -10.52 10.38
CA ILE A 278 6.19 -9.58 11.36
C ILE A 278 7.70 -9.56 11.15
N SER A 279 8.24 -8.39 10.81
CA SER A 279 9.63 -8.25 10.40
C SER A 279 10.28 -7.01 10.99
N SER A 280 11.58 -7.09 11.16
CA SER A 280 12.48 -6.00 11.49
C SER A 280 13.16 -5.48 10.23
N TYR A 281 13.79 -4.32 10.37
CA TYR A 281 14.70 -3.73 9.39
C TYR A 281 15.73 -4.74 8.87
N PHE A 282 16.28 -5.58 9.75
CA PHE A 282 17.42 -6.45 9.43
C PHE A 282 17.09 -7.57 8.46
N SER A 283 15.81 -7.88 8.32
CA SER A 283 15.31 -8.89 7.38
C SER A 283 14.99 -8.30 6.01
N THR A 284 15.06 -6.97 5.88
CA THR A 284 14.80 -6.27 4.64
C THR A 284 16.10 -6.05 3.86
N ASN A 285 16.05 -6.28 2.55
CA ASN A 285 17.21 -6.12 1.65
C ASN A 285 17.19 -4.76 0.92
N TYR A 286 16.52 -3.74 1.47
CA TYR A 286 16.46 -2.46 0.79
C TYR A 286 17.78 -1.70 0.91
N MET A 287 18.30 -1.26 -0.24
CA MET A 287 19.55 -0.53 -0.32
C MET A 287 19.26 0.96 -0.17
N ASN A 288 19.50 1.54 0.99
CA ASN A 288 19.61 3.00 1.08
C ASN A 288 21.08 3.42 0.99
N SER A 289 21.37 4.43 0.18
CA SER A 289 22.72 5.01 0.08
C SER A 289 23.08 5.88 1.29
N ARG A 290 22.11 6.11 2.17
CA ARG A 290 22.18 7.03 3.32
C ARG A 290 22.54 6.35 4.64
N GLY A 291 22.56 5.01 4.69
CA GLY A 291 22.69 4.25 5.93
C GLY A 291 21.42 4.31 6.79
N VAL A 292 21.51 3.81 8.02
CA VAL A 292 20.44 3.87 9.01
C VAL A 292 20.69 5.05 9.94
N GLU A 293 19.68 5.86 10.22
CA GLU A 293 19.84 6.98 11.16
C GLU A 293 20.06 6.47 12.59
N ALA A 294 20.83 7.21 13.40
CA ALA A 294 21.29 6.73 14.71
C ALA A 294 20.16 6.43 15.73
N GLY A 295 18.96 6.96 15.51
CA GLY A 295 17.80 6.78 16.39
C GLY A 295 16.65 5.98 15.78
N PHE A 296 16.86 5.34 14.63
CA PHE A 296 15.84 4.48 14.04
C PHE A 296 15.61 3.25 14.90
N ASP A 297 14.35 2.94 15.20
CA ASP A 297 13.98 1.68 15.83
C ASP A 297 13.78 0.61 14.74
N PRO A 298 14.63 -0.43 14.67
CA PRO A 298 14.50 -1.45 13.65
C PRO A 298 13.53 -2.57 14.02
N TYR A 299 12.98 -2.59 15.24
CA TYR A 299 12.22 -3.71 15.75
C TYR A 299 10.71 -3.46 15.68
N PRO A 300 9.89 -4.47 15.35
CA PRO A 300 8.45 -4.38 15.55
C PRO A 300 8.09 -4.72 17.00
N GLU A 301 7.41 -3.81 17.70
CA GLU A 301 7.00 -4.01 19.09
C GLU A 301 5.51 -3.75 19.33
N ASP A 302 4.93 -4.38 20.35
CA ASP A 302 3.51 -4.26 20.71
C ASP A 302 2.56 -4.62 19.54
N ILE A 303 2.84 -5.74 18.88
CA ILE A 303 2.03 -6.29 17.80
C ILE A 303 0.97 -7.23 18.38
N TYR A 304 -0.30 -6.90 18.15
CA TYR A 304 -1.43 -7.66 18.67
C TYR A 304 -2.28 -8.25 17.55
N VAL A 305 -2.30 -9.57 17.44
CA VAL A 305 -3.07 -10.30 16.41
C VAL A 305 -4.21 -11.08 17.08
N TYR A 306 -5.46 -10.75 16.79
CA TYR A 306 -6.62 -11.37 17.45
C TYR A 306 -7.91 -11.34 16.62
N GLY A 307 -8.83 -12.30 16.83
CA GLY A 307 -10.15 -12.30 16.17
C GLY A 307 -10.18 -12.49 14.64
N ASN A 308 -9.03 -12.59 13.97
CA ASN A 308 -8.96 -12.77 12.52
C ASN A 308 -9.37 -14.20 12.12
N ARG A 309 -9.96 -14.32 10.93
CA ARG A 309 -10.29 -15.61 10.31
C ARG A 309 -9.29 -15.90 9.22
N PHE A 310 -8.32 -16.75 9.56
CA PHE A 310 -7.31 -17.22 8.62
C PHE A 310 -7.77 -18.47 7.88
N LYS A 311 -7.49 -18.53 6.58
CA LYS A 311 -7.83 -19.68 5.75
C LYS A 311 -6.81 -19.87 4.63
N GLY A 312 -6.18 -21.03 4.58
CA GLY A 312 -5.19 -21.33 3.53
C GLY A 312 -3.96 -20.42 3.62
N GLY A 313 -3.13 -20.47 2.58
CA GLY A 313 -1.85 -19.78 2.52
C GLY A 313 -0.66 -20.62 2.97
N GLY A 314 0.55 -20.06 2.84
CA GLY A 314 1.80 -20.69 3.28
C GLY A 314 2.28 -21.91 2.48
N ALA A 315 1.53 -22.32 1.44
CA ALA A 315 1.84 -23.53 0.67
C ALA A 315 2.93 -23.30 -0.39
N SER A 316 3.07 -22.07 -0.90
CA SER A 316 3.99 -21.75 -2.00
C SER A 316 4.72 -20.42 -1.76
N PRO A 317 5.49 -20.30 -0.66
CA PRO A 317 6.12 -19.04 -0.32
C PRO A 317 7.08 -18.57 -1.40
N ASP A 318 7.24 -17.26 -1.53
CA ASP A 318 8.11 -16.66 -2.53
C ASP A 318 9.59 -16.70 -2.12
N GLY A 319 10.48 -16.80 -3.10
CA GLY A 319 11.92 -16.97 -2.87
C GLY A 319 12.37 -18.39 -2.50
N LEU A 320 13.65 -18.70 -2.76
CA LEU A 320 14.21 -20.03 -2.50
C LEU A 320 14.35 -20.33 -1.01
N ASP A 321 14.69 -19.33 -0.20
CA ASP A 321 14.93 -19.50 1.23
C ASP A 321 13.64 -19.87 1.97
N LEU A 322 12.52 -19.18 1.71
CA LEU A 322 11.24 -19.52 2.33
C LEU A 322 10.69 -20.87 1.85
N LYS A 323 10.92 -21.24 0.58
CA LYS A 323 10.58 -22.59 0.08
C LYS A 323 11.39 -23.67 0.79
N ALA A 324 12.70 -23.46 0.96
CA ALA A 324 13.58 -24.37 1.67
C ALA A 324 13.17 -24.48 3.15
N LEU A 325 12.87 -23.35 3.80
CA LEU A 325 12.36 -23.29 5.17
C LEU A 325 11.07 -24.09 5.33
N ARG A 326 10.08 -23.86 4.46
CA ARG A 326 8.81 -24.61 4.45
C ARG A 326 9.05 -26.11 4.29
N MET A 327 9.90 -26.51 3.34
CA MET A 327 10.23 -27.92 3.11
C MET A 327 10.92 -28.56 4.32
N ALA A 328 11.87 -27.87 4.95
CA ALA A 328 12.64 -28.38 6.07
C ALA A 328 11.77 -28.58 7.32
N MET A 329 10.88 -27.63 7.60
CA MET A 329 10.04 -27.62 8.81
C MET A 329 8.75 -28.44 8.67
N TYR A 330 8.12 -28.39 7.49
CA TYR A 330 6.75 -28.91 7.30
C TYR A 330 6.64 -29.96 6.17
N GLY A 331 7.75 -30.26 5.48
CA GLY A 331 7.79 -31.28 4.44
C GLY A 331 7.17 -30.86 3.10
N LEU A 332 6.98 -31.84 2.21
CA LEU A 332 6.56 -31.60 0.82
C LEU A 332 5.12 -31.06 0.71
N ASN A 333 4.22 -31.57 1.55
CA ASN A 333 2.79 -31.24 1.56
C ASN A 333 2.42 -30.27 2.69
N GLY A 334 3.41 -29.79 3.45
CA GLY A 334 3.20 -28.83 4.52
C GLY A 334 3.07 -27.40 4.01
N HIS A 335 2.66 -26.52 4.91
CA HIS A 335 2.48 -25.09 4.71
C HIS A 335 3.18 -24.35 5.85
N LEU A 336 3.69 -23.16 5.57
CA LEU A 336 4.08 -22.23 6.64
C LEU A 336 2.84 -21.91 7.50
N PRO A 337 3.02 -21.65 8.81
CA PRO A 337 1.93 -21.19 9.67
C PRO A 337 1.37 -19.85 9.21
N ASP A 338 0.22 -19.47 9.76
CA ASP A 338 -0.46 -18.21 9.43
C ASP A 338 0.44 -16.98 9.65
N ILE A 339 1.26 -17.02 10.70
CA ILE A 339 2.13 -15.92 11.11
C ILE A 339 3.59 -16.32 10.92
N LEU A 340 4.32 -15.52 10.14
CA LEU A 340 5.77 -15.63 9.99
C LEU A 340 6.44 -14.45 10.70
N TRP A 341 7.28 -14.75 11.67
CA TRP A 341 8.10 -13.75 12.36
C TRP A 341 9.58 -13.97 12.07
N ASP A 342 10.29 -12.90 11.80
CA ASP A 342 11.71 -12.96 11.48
C ASP A 342 12.64 -13.27 12.68
N GLY A 343 12.14 -13.16 13.91
CA GLY A 343 12.87 -13.53 15.12
C GLY A 343 13.77 -12.44 15.70
N TYR A 344 13.83 -11.25 15.10
CA TYR A 344 14.59 -10.14 15.66
C TYR A 344 13.85 -9.55 16.86
N VAL A 345 14.60 -9.28 17.94
CA VAL A 345 14.08 -8.76 19.21
C VAL A 345 14.93 -7.61 19.71
N ASN A 346 14.28 -6.57 20.22
CA ASN A 346 14.93 -5.55 21.00
C ASN A 346 15.23 -6.08 22.41
N LYS A 347 16.51 -6.34 22.71
CA LYS A 347 16.93 -6.86 24.03
C LYS A 347 16.87 -5.81 25.14
N ASP A 348 16.86 -4.54 24.76
CA ASP A 348 16.84 -3.41 25.69
C ASP A 348 15.41 -2.92 25.97
N ARG A 349 14.40 -3.57 25.37
CA ARG A 349 12.99 -3.24 25.54
C ARG A 349 12.56 -3.34 27.01
N GLN A 350 11.88 -2.30 27.48
CA GLN A 350 11.34 -2.23 28.84
C GLN A 350 9.90 -1.75 28.85
N VAL A 351 9.08 -2.35 29.73
CA VAL A 351 7.72 -1.89 30.07
C VAL A 351 7.69 -1.64 31.57
N ASP A 352 7.28 -0.44 31.98
CA ASP A 352 7.28 0.01 33.39
C ASP A 352 8.64 -0.19 34.09
N GLY A 353 9.73 0.07 33.37
CA GLY A 353 11.10 -0.05 33.88
C GLY A 353 11.60 -1.49 34.09
N LYS A 354 10.86 -2.49 33.57
CA LYS A 354 11.26 -3.91 33.63
C LYS A 354 11.54 -4.43 32.22
N PRO A 355 12.54 -5.31 32.04
CA PRO A 355 12.75 -6.00 30.77
C PRO A 355 11.46 -6.66 30.30
N ALA A 356 11.07 -6.36 29.06
CA ALA A 356 9.89 -6.93 28.45
C ALA A 356 10.29 -7.89 27.33
N GLY A 357 9.43 -8.88 27.07
CA GLY A 357 9.58 -9.74 25.90
C GLY A 357 9.40 -8.94 24.60
N PRO A 358 9.33 -9.62 23.44
CA PRO A 358 9.35 -8.97 22.13
C PRO A 358 8.13 -8.10 21.81
N GLY A 359 7.15 -8.00 22.72
CA GLY A 359 5.94 -7.24 22.50
C GLY A 359 5.01 -7.87 21.47
N LEU A 360 5.12 -9.18 21.23
CA LEU A 360 4.21 -9.91 20.35
C LEU A 360 3.15 -10.60 21.20
N CYS A 361 1.88 -10.37 20.86
CA CYS A 361 0.74 -11.05 21.48
C CYS A 361 -0.21 -11.61 20.40
N ILE A 362 -0.45 -12.92 20.47
CA ILE A 362 -1.29 -13.66 19.53
C ILE A 362 -2.47 -14.25 20.30
N ALA A 363 -3.62 -13.62 20.19
CA ALA A 363 -4.90 -14.09 20.75
C ALA A 363 -5.86 -14.48 19.61
N ASN A 364 -5.35 -15.26 18.64
CA ASN A 364 -6.04 -15.56 17.38
C ASN A 364 -6.43 -17.05 17.23
N GLY A 365 -6.96 -17.64 18.30
CA GLY A 365 -7.46 -19.01 18.29
C GLY A 365 -6.36 -20.04 18.04
N GLN A 366 -6.47 -20.79 16.94
CA GLN A 366 -5.52 -21.84 16.54
C GLN A 366 -4.44 -21.35 15.57
N ALA A 367 -4.29 -20.03 15.37
CA ALA A 367 -3.28 -19.50 14.48
C ALA A 367 -1.88 -19.97 14.90
N GLY A 368 -1.16 -20.55 13.95
CA GLY A 368 0.23 -20.96 14.14
C GLY A 368 1.21 -19.82 13.87
N MET A 369 2.39 -19.90 14.48
CA MET A 369 3.45 -18.91 14.31
C MET A 369 4.82 -19.56 14.17
N LEU A 370 5.57 -19.17 13.14
CA LEU A 370 6.96 -19.58 12.92
C LEU A 370 7.91 -18.43 13.26
N ASN A 371 8.91 -18.70 14.09
CA ASN A 371 10.10 -17.88 14.20
C ASN A 371 11.15 -18.37 13.19
N ALA A 372 11.49 -17.53 12.22
CA ALA A 372 12.42 -17.85 11.16
C ALA A 372 13.89 -17.89 11.62
N ASP A 373 14.21 -17.37 12.80
CA ASP A 373 15.57 -17.32 13.36
C ASP A 373 16.53 -16.41 12.56
N GLY A 374 16.02 -15.27 12.07
CA GLY A 374 16.77 -14.27 11.31
C GLY A 374 18.08 -13.82 11.97
N PRO A 375 18.13 -13.48 13.28
CA PRO A 375 19.37 -13.09 13.95
C PRO A 375 20.51 -14.12 13.86
N ASN A 376 20.18 -15.41 13.76
CA ASN A 376 21.16 -16.49 13.63
C ASN A 376 21.28 -17.02 12.19
N LYS A 377 20.83 -16.24 11.20
CA LYS A 377 20.86 -16.56 9.76
C LYS A 377 20.01 -17.78 9.42
N TYR A 378 18.81 -17.86 10.01
CA TYR A 378 17.80 -18.88 9.72
C TYR A 378 18.29 -20.33 9.99
N LYS A 379 19.24 -20.50 10.92
CA LYS A 379 19.88 -21.80 11.17
C LYS A 379 18.99 -22.75 11.97
N ASN A 380 18.23 -22.22 12.92
CA ASN A 380 17.38 -22.98 13.83
C ASN A 380 15.98 -22.35 13.87
N PRO A 381 15.23 -22.34 12.76
CA PRO A 381 13.84 -21.91 12.79
C PRO A 381 13.04 -22.77 13.76
N VAL A 382 12.11 -22.16 14.49
CA VAL A 382 11.31 -22.83 15.53
C VAL A 382 9.85 -22.49 15.33
N ASP A 383 9.02 -23.54 15.29
CA ASP A 383 7.57 -23.37 15.42
C ASP A 383 7.26 -22.94 16.85
N VAL A 384 6.77 -21.71 17.00
CA VAL A 384 6.45 -21.08 18.28
C VAL A 384 4.93 -20.97 18.46
N SER A 385 4.15 -21.80 17.75
CA SER A 385 2.70 -21.88 17.93
C SER A 385 2.37 -22.20 19.39
N GLY A 386 1.39 -21.51 19.95
CA GLY A 386 1.05 -21.61 21.38
C GLY A 386 1.91 -20.74 22.31
N GLN A 387 3.00 -20.16 21.81
CA GLN A 387 3.75 -19.13 22.51
C GLN A 387 3.12 -17.76 22.21
N PHE A 388 3.44 -16.74 23.03
CA PHE A 388 2.89 -15.38 22.87
C PHE A 388 1.37 -15.26 23.02
N HIS A 389 0.72 -16.21 23.69
CA HIS A 389 -0.68 -16.07 24.09
C HIS A 389 -0.80 -15.05 25.24
N CYS A 390 -1.05 -13.80 24.87
CA CYS A 390 -1.20 -12.67 25.78
C CYS A 390 -2.15 -11.63 25.21
N ASP A 391 -2.48 -10.64 26.03
CA ASP A 391 -3.26 -9.47 25.64
C ASP A 391 -2.41 -8.21 25.76
N LEU A 392 -2.61 -7.28 24.82
CA LEU A 392 -2.06 -5.93 24.89
C LEU A 392 -3.19 -4.91 25.10
N PRO A 393 -2.91 -3.73 25.67
CA PRO A 393 -3.87 -2.63 25.71
C PRO A 393 -4.34 -2.28 24.29
N LYS A 394 -5.66 -2.24 24.09
CA LYS A 394 -6.24 -1.87 22.80
C LYS A 394 -6.03 -0.39 22.51
N LEU A 395 -5.77 -0.08 21.25
CA LEU A 395 -5.59 1.28 20.75
C LEU A 395 -6.96 1.96 20.59
N PRO A 396 -7.04 3.26 20.93
CA PRO A 396 -8.26 4.02 20.74
C PRO A 396 -8.56 4.20 19.24
N PRO A 397 -9.83 4.36 18.85
CA PRO A 397 -10.18 4.76 17.50
C PRO A 397 -9.58 6.09 17.07
N VAL A 398 -9.23 6.18 15.79
CA VAL A 398 -8.81 7.44 15.19
C VAL A 398 -10.03 8.35 15.11
N VAL A 399 -9.88 9.56 15.64
CA VAL A 399 -10.87 10.63 15.53
C VAL A 399 -10.30 11.70 14.63
N LEU A 400 -10.94 11.93 13.48
CA LEU A 400 -10.61 13.06 12.63
C LEU A 400 -11.24 14.32 13.23
N ALA A 401 -10.45 15.38 13.39
CA ALA A 401 -10.98 16.67 13.80
C ALA A 401 -12.02 17.17 12.79
N ALA A 402 -13.08 17.82 13.27
CA ALA A 402 -14.00 18.53 12.39
C ALA A 402 -13.26 19.68 11.69
N LYS A 403 -13.60 19.94 10.42
CA LYS A 403 -13.10 21.13 9.71
C LYS A 403 -13.49 22.38 10.50
N ALA A 404 -12.52 23.23 10.81
CA ALA A 404 -12.70 24.47 11.55
C ALA A 404 -13.41 25.56 10.73
#